data_AF-A0A178UVZ4-F1
#
_entry.id   AF-A0A178UVZ4-F1
#
_cell.length_a   1.000
_cell.length_b   1.000
_cell.length_c   1.000
_cell.angle_alpha   90.00
_cell.angle_beta   90.00
_cell.angle_gamma   90.00
#
_symmetry.space_group_name_H-M   'P 1'
#
loop_
_entity.id
_entity.type
_entity.pdbx_description
1 polymer ?
#
loop_
_entity_poly.entity_id
_entity_poly.type
_entity_poly.pdbx_seq_one_letter_code
_entity_poly.pdbx_strand_id
1 'polypeptide(L)' 'MVIHALEMPYHRRVGRLEARWYIEVYGERHDMNPILLELAKLDFNFVQAIHQDELKSLSR' A
#
# COMPACT_ATOMS: atom_id res chain seq x y z
N MET A 1 -9.15 -2.16 11.17
CA MET A 1 -7.94 -2.74 11.81
C MET A 1 -8.21 -4.09 12.48
N VAL A 2 -9.15 -4.21 13.43
CA VAL A 2 -9.42 -5.49 14.13
C VAL A 2 -9.97 -6.56 13.19
N ILE A 3 -11.01 -6.25 12.42
CA ILE A 3 -11.60 -7.19 11.44
C ILE A 3 -10.55 -7.64 10.43
N HIS A 4 -9.80 -6.70 9.86
CA HIS A 4 -8.66 -6.99 8.97
C HIS A 4 -7.69 -7.98 9.62
N ALA A 5 -7.18 -7.71 10.82
CA ALA A 5 -6.26 -8.64 11.50
C ALA A 5 -6.84 -10.05 11.74
N LEU A 6 -8.16 -10.19 11.91
CA LEU A 6 -8.84 -11.47 12.05
C LEU A 6 -8.94 -12.25 10.72
N GLU A 7 -9.08 -11.56 9.58
CA GLU A 7 -9.06 -12.21 8.27
C GLU A 7 -7.68 -12.80 7.95
N MET A 8 -6.62 -12.06 8.27
CA MET A 8 -5.24 -12.52 8.11
C MET A 8 -4.30 -11.76 9.05
N PRO A 9 -3.43 -12.44 9.82
CA PRO A 9 -2.48 -11.76 10.68
C PRO A 9 -1.39 -11.09 9.85
N TYR A 10 -0.88 -9.94 10.33
CA TYR A 10 0.07 -9.08 9.59
C TYR A 10 1.25 -9.83 8.96
N HIS A 11 1.86 -10.75 9.70
CA HIS A 11 3.03 -11.52 9.23
C HIS A 11 2.75 -12.46 8.06
N ARG A 12 1.49 -12.73 7.71
CA ARG A 12 1.11 -13.56 6.55
C ARG A 12 0.67 -12.75 5.34
N ARG A 13 0.61 -11.43 5.46
CA ARG A 13 0.06 -10.55 4.42
C ARG A 13 1.11 -10.23 3.37
N VAL A 14 0.66 -10.10 2.13
CA VAL A 14 1.49 -9.61 1.03
C VAL A 14 1.76 -8.13 1.24
N GLY A 15 3.03 -7.75 1.41
CA GLY A 15 3.42 -6.39 1.80
C GLY A 15 2.87 -5.30 0.88
N ARG A 16 2.82 -5.52 -0.45
CA ARG A 16 2.27 -4.52 -1.39
C ARG A 16 0.75 -4.35 -1.28
N LEU A 17 0.00 -5.43 -1.01
CA LEU A 17 -1.45 -5.32 -0.79
C LEU A 17 -1.75 -4.66 0.56
N GLU A 18 -0.97 -5.00 1.58
CA GLU A 18 -1.10 -4.39 2.90
C GLU A 18 -0.74 -2.90 2.89
N ALA A 19 0.32 -2.51 2.16
CA ALA A 19 0.68 -1.10 2.00
C ALA A 19 -0.44 -0.29 1.34
N ARG A 20 -1.08 -0.81 0.28
CA ARG A 20 -2.22 -0.13 -0.38
C ARG A 20 -3.35 0.12 0.62
N TRP A 21 -3.77 -0.94 1.33
CA TRP A 21 -4.85 -0.85 2.31
C TRP A 21 -4.51 0.10 3.46
N TYR A 22 -3.30 0.00 3.99
CA TYR A 22 -2.89 0.79 5.15
C TYR A 22 -2.69 2.27 4.81
N ILE A 23 -2.30 2.63 3.58
CA ILE A 23 -2.23 4.03 3.14
C ILE A 23 -3.60 4.71 3.23
N GLU A 24 -4.66 4.00 2.84
CA GLU A 24 -6.04 4.50 2.93
C GLU A 24 -6.47 4.67 4.40
N VAL A 25 -6.32 3.60 5.19
CA VAL A 25 -6.70 3.60 6.61
C VAL A 25 -5.88 4.61 7.44
N TYR A 26 -4.59 4.73 7.17
CA TYR A 26 -3.72 5.69 7.86
C TYR A 26 -4.14 7.13 7.56
N GLY A 27 -4.61 7.42 6.35
CA GLY A 27 -5.09 8.74 5.96
C GLY A 27 -6.33 9.23 6.72
N GLU A 28 -7.11 8.32 7.29
CA GLU A 28 -8.31 8.65 8.08
C GLU A 28 -8.02 8.85 9.57
N ARG A 29 -6.79 8.59 10.04
CA ARG A 29 -6.48 8.69 11.47
C ARG A 29 -6.26 10.14 11.88
N HIS A 30 -6.76 10.49 13.07
CA HIS A 30 -6.61 11.82 13.65
C HIS A 30 -5.15 12.17 14.01
N ASP A 31 -4.32 11.15 14.28
CA ASP A 31 -2.90 11.25 14.64
C ASP A 31 -1.96 10.99 13.45
N MET A 32 -2.49 11.04 12.23
CA MET A 32 -1.74 10.83 11.00
C MET A 32 -0.67 11.92 10.78
N ASN A 33 0.52 11.50 10.39
CA ASN A 33 1.59 12.40 9.97
C ASN A 33 1.47 12.67 8.45
N PRO A 34 1.16 13.91 8.02
CA PRO A 34 0.90 14.22 6.62
C PRO A 34 2.10 13.97 5.71
N ILE A 35 3.32 14.21 6.21
CA ILE A 35 4.55 13.98 5.46
C ILE A 35 4.75 12.47 5.21
N LEU A 36 4.47 11.64 6.22
CA LEU A 36 4.55 10.19 6.07
C LEU A 36 3.51 9.65 5.07
N LEU A 37 2.28 10.17 5.12
CA LEU A 37 1.22 9.78 4.20
C LEU A 37 1.55 10.17 2.75
N GLU A 38 2.06 11.37 2.53
CA GLU A 38 2.49 11.84 1.21
C GLU A 38 3.63 10.98 0.67
N LEU A 39 4.66 10.72 1.49
CA LEU A 39 5.76 9.86 1.12
C LEU A 39 5.28 8.45 0.74
N ALA A 40 4.39 7.85 1.54
CA ALA A 40 3.87 6.52 1.27
C ALA A 40 3.08 6.44 -0.05
N LYS A 41 2.29 7.48 -0.36
CA LYS A 41 1.56 7.58 -1.65
C LYS A 41 2.52 7.71 -2.83
N LEU A 42 3.56 8.54 -2.71
CA LEU A 42 4.56 8.73 -3.77
C LEU A 42 5.35 7.45 -4.03
N ASP A 43 5.87 6.79 -2.99
CA ASP A 43 6.58 5.51 -3.14
C ASP A 43 5.71 4.44 -3.79
N PHE A 44 4.46 4.32 -3.32
CA PHE A 44 3.52 3.34 -3.86
C PHE A 44 3.29 3.55 -5.36
N ASN A 45 3.02 4.79 -5.78
CA ASN A 45 2.77 5.12 -7.18
C ASN A 45 4.01 4.94 -8.05
N PHE A 46 5.20 5.28 -7.55
CA PHE A 46 6.46 5.08 -8.26
C PHE A 46 6.69 3.60 -8.57
N VAL A 47 6.55 2.73 -7.56
CA VAL A 47 6.72 1.29 -7.76
C VAL A 47 5.60 0.71 -8.63
N GLN A 48 4.37 1.21 -8.50
CA GLN A 48 3.27 0.80 -9.37
C GLN A 48 3.56 1.10 -10.85
N ALA A 49 4.16 2.26 -11.14
CA ALA A 49 4.53 2.61 -12.51
C ALA A 49 5.57 1.63 -13.09
N ILE A 50 6.56 1.20 -12.29
CA ILE A 50 7.54 0.18 -12.69
C ILE A 50 6.84 -1.14 -13.00
N HIS A 51 5.98 -1.64 -12.11
CA HIS A 51 5.24 -2.89 -12.35
C HIS A 51 4.35 -2.82 -13.61
N GLN A 52 3.76 -1.65 -13.89
CA GLN A 52 2.96 -1.46 -15.11
C GLN A 52 3.82 -1.51 -16.37
N ASP A 53 5.04 -0.97 -16.33
CA ASP A 53 5.97 -1.05 -17.45
C ASP A 53 6.45 -2.49 -17.69
N GLU A 54 6.79 -3.20 -16.62
CA GLU A 54 7.11 -4.63 -16.66
C GLU A 54 5.97 -5.44 -17.27
N LEU A 55 4.72 -5.23 -16.82
CA LEU A 55 3.54 -5.89 -17.38
C LEU A 55 3.35 -5.59 -18.87
N LYS A 56 3.56 -4.34 -19.31
CA LYS A 56 3.51 -3.99 -20.74
C LYS A 56 4.56 -4.76 -21.54
N SER A 57 5.79 -4.86 -21.01
CA SER A 57 6.87 -5.59 -21.68
C SER A 57 6.60 -7.10 -21.79
N LEU A 58 6.00 -7.70 -20.74
CA LEU A 58 5.68 -9.13 -20.67
C LEU A 58 4.45 -9.52 -21.50
N SER A 59 3.55 -8.57 -21.76
CA SER A 59 2.31 -8.80 -22.51
C SER A 59 2.48 -8.61 -24.02
N ARG A 60 3.71 -8.31 -24.48
CA ARG A 60 4.07 -8.14 -25.89
C ARG A 60 4.64 -9.44 -26.45
#